data_AF-A0A925XET8-F1
#
_entry.id   AF-A0A925XET8-F1
#
_cell.length_a   1.000
_cell.length_b   1.000
_cell.length_c   1.000
_cell.angle_alpha   90.00
_cell.angle_beta   90.00
_cell.angle_gamma   90.00
#
_symmetry.space_group_name_H-M   'P 1'
#
loop_
_entity.id
_entity.type
_entity.pdbx_description
1 polymer ?
#
loop_
_entity_poly.entity_id
_entity_poly.type
_entity_poly.pdbx_seq_one_letter_code
_entity_poly.pdbx_strand_id
1 'polypeptide(L)' 'MKFRFPIVIIDEDFRSENTSGFGIRALADAIQSEGAEVLGATSYGDLSQFAQQQSRASAFIL' A
#
# COMPACT_ATOMS: atom_id res chain seq x y z
N MET A 1 -11.41 10.46 -17.26
CA MET A 1 -10.27 10.02 -16.43
C MET A 1 -10.80 9.05 -15.40
N LYS A 2 -10.27 7.82 -15.30
CA LYS A 2 -10.66 6.89 -14.22
C LYS A 2 -9.88 7.29 -12.96
N PHE A 3 -10.57 7.83 -11.96
CA PHE A 3 -9.98 8.03 -10.63
C PHE A 3 -9.75 6.66 -10.01
N ARG A 4 -8.48 6.29 -9.85
CA ARG A 4 -8.10 5.11 -9.08
C ARG A 4 -7.76 5.59 -7.68
N PHE A 5 -8.43 5.00 -6.69
CA PHE A 5 -8.20 5.31 -5.29
C PHE A 5 -7.42 4.14 -4.67
N PRO A 6 -6.07 4.17 -4.69
CA PRO A 6 -5.27 3.05 -4.21
C PRO A 6 -5.46 2.78 -2.71
N ILE A 7 -5.30 1.51 -2.35
CA ILE A 7 -5.11 1.07 -0.97
C ILE A 7 -3.63 1.21 -0.66
N VAL A 8 -3.31 1.90 0.43
CA VAL A 8 -1.94 2.15 0.87
C VAL A 8 -1.60 1.16 1.97
N ILE A 9 -0.56 0.36 1.76
CA ILE A 9 -0.03 -0.58 2.74
C ILE A 9 1.26 0.00 3.31
N ILE A 10 1.36 0.10 4.62
CA ILE A 10 2.54 0.61 5.32
C ILE A 10 3.09 -0.51 6.18
N ASP A 11 4.25 -1.02 5.78
CA ASP A 11 4.89 -2.12 6.48
C ASP A 11 6.41 -1.99 6.27
N GLU A 12 7.16 -2.00 7.36
CA GLU A 12 8.62 -1.87 7.34
C GLU A 12 9.31 -2.99 6.55
N ASP A 13 8.64 -4.14 6.48
CA ASP A 13 9.05 -5.34 5.76
C ASP A 13 8.41 -5.49 4.38
N PHE A 14 7.62 -4.52 3.91
CA PHE A 14 6.95 -4.60 2.60
C PHE A 14 7.92 -4.96 1.44
N ARG A 15 9.14 -4.41 1.50
CA ARG A 15 10.22 -4.68 0.54
C ARG A 15 11.24 -5.71 1.00
N SER A 16 11.12 -6.23 2.23
CA SER A 16 12.03 -7.22 2.81
C SER A 16 11.72 -8.62 2.30
N GLU A 17 12.73 -9.41 1.96
CA GLU A 17 12.57 -10.83 1.59
C GLU A 17 12.50 -11.77 2.83
N ASN A 18 11.87 -11.30 3.91
CA ASN A 18 11.64 -12.10 5.12
C ASN A 18 10.19 -12.62 5.18
N THR A 19 9.92 -13.53 6.11
CA THR A 19 8.58 -14.13 6.30
C THR A 19 7.51 -13.08 6.60
N SER A 20 7.87 -12.03 7.33
CA SER A 20 7.01 -10.89 7.66
C SER A 20 6.54 -10.16 6.38
N GLY A 21 7.49 -9.79 5.52
CA GLY A 21 7.26 -9.16 4.22
C GLY A 21 6.55 -10.06 3.20
N PHE A 22 6.59 -11.38 3.37
CA PHE A 22 5.84 -12.31 2.51
C PHE A 22 4.33 -12.20 2.72
N GLY A 23 3.86 -12.16 3.98
CA GLY A 23 2.43 -12.08 4.29
C GLY A 23 1.79 -10.80 3.74
N ILE A 24 2.46 -9.66 3.91
CA ILE A 24 1.95 -8.38 3.46
C ILE A 24 1.92 -8.25 1.92
N ARG A 25 2.90 -8.84 1.22
CA ARG A 25 2.88 -8.90 -0.25
C ARG A 25 1.81 -9.85 -0.79
N ALA A 26 1.58 -10.99 -0.14
CA ALA A 26 0.48 -11.87 -0.50
C ALA A 26 -0.88 -11.18 -0.35
N LEU A 27 -1.06 -10.35 0.69
CA LEU A 27 -2.24 -9.51 0.85
C LEU A 27 -2.34 -8.45 -0.27
N ALA A 28 -1.23 -7.78 -0.60
CA ALA A 28 -1.18 -6.81 -1.71
C ALA A 28 -1.60 -7.45 -3.04
N ASP A 29 -1.06 -8.62 -3.36
CA ASP A 29 -1.36 -9.36 -4.59
C ASP A 29 -2.83 -9.78 -4.65
N ALA A 30 -3.39 -10.25 -3.53
CA ALA A 30 -4.80 -10.60 -3.44
C ALA A 30 -5.70 -9.38 -3.71
N ILE A 31 -5.40 -8.23 -3.10
CA ILE A 31 -6.14 -6.99 -3.31
C ILE A 31 -6.02 -6.52 -4.78
N GLN A 32 -4.85 -6.64 -5.39
CA GLN A 32 -4.65 -6.31 -6.79
C GLN A 32 -5.45 -7.23 -7.72
N SER A 33 -5.56 -8.52 -7.37
CA SER A 33 -6.34 -9.50 -8.15
C SER A 33 -7.84 -9.19 -8.16
N GLU A 34 -8.35 -8.53 -7.11
CA GLU A 34 -9.72 -8.02 -7.02
C GLU A 34 -9.93 -6.71 -7.79
N GLY A 35 -8.90 -6.22 -8.50
CA GLY A 35 -8.98 -5.03 -9.37
C GLY A 35 -8.74 -3.70 -8.66
N ALA A 36 -8.38 -3.72 -7.38
CA ALA A 36 -7.93 -2.54 -6.66
C ALA A 36 -6.45 -2.23 -6.96
N GLU A 37 -6.05 -0.97 -6.77
CA GLU A 37 -4.65 -0.57 -6.87
C GLU A 37 -4.04 -0.58 -5.47
N VAL A 38 -2.80 -1.07 -5.34
CA VAL A 38 -2.08 -1.12 -4.07
C VAL A 38 -0.78 -0.35 -4.18
N LEU A 39 -0.51 0.50 -3.20
CA LEU A 39 0.74 1.22 -3.03
C LEU A 39 1.40 0.78 -1.72
N GLY A 40 2.66 0.33 -1.79
CA GLY A 40 3.43 -0.04 -0.61
C GLY A 40 4.38 1.07 -0.18
N ALA A 41 4.34 1.41 1.11
CA ALA A 41 5.27 2.31 1.79
C ALA A 41 6.02 1.55 2.89
N THR A 42 7.30 1.85 3.06
CA THR A 42 8.15 1.22 4.09
C THR A 42 8.30 2.10 5.33
N SER A 43 7.76 3.32 5.32
CA SER A 43 7.83 4.23 6.45
C SER A 43 6.60 5.15 6.56
N TYR A 44 6.28 5.56 7.79
CA TYR A 44 5.27 6.59 8.08
C TYR A 44 5.65 7.98 7.54
N GLY A 45 6.94 8.22 7.26
CA GLY A 45 7.39 9.46 6.62
C GLY A 45 6.89 9.59 5.18
N ASP A 46 6.89 8.48 4.44
CA ASP A 46 6.36 8.42 3.07
C ASP A 46 4.84 8.66 3.06
N LEU A 47 4.13 8.13 4.06
CA LEU A 47 2.67 8.33 4.24
C LEU A 47 2.29 9.80 4.30
N SER A 48 3.02 10.60 5.07
CA SER A 48 2.68 12.03 5.24
C SER A 48 2.78 12.78 3.91
N GLN A 49 3.72 12.40 3.05
CA GLN A 49 3.82 12.96 1.70
C GLN A 49 2.69 12.46 0.79
N PHE A 50 2.34 11.17 0.84
CA PHE A 50 1.24 10.62 0.05
C PHE A 50 -0.12 11.20 0.43
N ALA A 51 -0.42 11.26 1.73
CA ALA A 51 -1.66 11.81 2.26
C ALA A 51 -1.79 13.32 1.99
N GLN A 52 -0.69 14.09 2.07
CA GLN A 52 -0.73 15.54 1.84
C GLN A 52 -0.74 15.93 0.35
N GLN A 53 -0.07 15.19 -0.53
CA GLN A 53 0.01 15.56 -1.95
C GLN A 53 -1.19 15.09 -2.78
N GLN A 54 -1.88 14.02 -2.38
CA GLN A 54 -3.02 13.49 -3.12
C GLN A 54 -4.03 12.86 -2.17
N SER A 55 -5.16 13.54 -1.92
CA SER A 55 -6.37 12.96 -1.31
C SER A 55 -6.99 11.90 -2.24
N ARG A 56 -6.26 10.82 -2.48
CA ARG A 56 -6.55 9.75 -3.44
C ARG A 56 -6.42 8.36 -2.83
N ALA A 57 -6.00 8.21 -1.58
CA ALA A 57 -6.04 6.91 -0.92
C ALA A 57 -7.49 6.51 -0.58
N SER A 58 -7.86 5.26 -0.84
CA SER A 58 -9.17 4.71 -0.43
C SER A 58 -9.14 4.11 0.97
N ALA A 59 -8.02 3.46 1.33
CA ALA A 59 -7.84 2.81 2.62
C ALA A 59 -6.35 2.73 2.99
N PHE A 60 -6.08 2.53 4.28
CA PHE A 60 -4.75 2.31 4.85
C PHE A 60 -4.70 0.97 5.59
N ILE A 61 -3.65 0.19 5.36
CA ILE A 61 -3.32 -1.05 6.07
C ILE A 61 -1.97 -0.85 6.76
N LEU A 62 -1.91 -1.17 8.05
CA LEU A 62 -0.78 -0.96 8.98
C LEU A 62 -0.36 -2.27 9.64
#